data_AF-A3LRM4-F1
#
_entry.id   AF-A3LRM4-F1
#
_cell.length_a   1.000
_cell.length_b   1.000
_cell.length_c   1.000
_cell.angle_alpha   90.00
_cell.angle_beta   90.00
_cell.angle_gamma   90.00
#
_symmetry.space_group_name_H-M   'P 1'
#
loop_
_entity.id
_entity.type
_entity.pdbx_description
1 polymer ?
#
loop_
_entity_poly.entity_id
_entity_poly.type
_entity_poly.pdbx_seq_one_letter_code
_entity_poly.pdbx_strand_id
1 'polypeptide(L)'
;SRGSSGVRGPNSALTAFLQNEGITDAFRERRERELFQTAQEPTTVVEVVEEQTTTSLSSLSARASRVSRRLRAALQEEQEEDPEVEEIKKAARRKRRAAKRDSDDDDDDIDDLDFSDIDELEDNVKKFGEEDTCVDCGNTFHLTVYSRYLKDSKGYVCEECNEIIKERERKARANQQTARKRRKKVAQALLNKTVVRIPKLQDICIKKISDNINDVDVLGDIGQINLNKLSKILSKNRSLNNNTMSLFLSPELKSLEFWDCSDVDSDSLNKIASYCPNLESLTLFMCGQLHNDNLKYYNSNLKKLTDISLNGPFLISEAMWQEFFDESDNRITKFEVRNTHRFGNDSLISLLESSGKRLTSLKLSRLDGLDSSAVYDLIPHYIQTSTLTDLELSYPNKEDLITDELLINILAISGESLVSLNVDGCTGLTDAFLIDGVSKFCPNLTHLSMVGLDQITDDGFASAFEEYSKVNGGGLLNVNLCKVTGLGDKAVYALFKNSCSTLVELNLNSLYKLSKEFLYQVFTDDHNVYKKKLQHRIDNGESSGETEPPLVLYNQTRLTLLTTLDIGFVRAVDDEILKLIGESCPKLSVLEVYGDNRCTSRAKFREGLMVIGRQNDEI
;
A
#
# COMPACT_ATOMS: atom_id res chain seq x y z
N SER A 1 -13.88 -42.48 -20.47
CA SER A 1 -14.72 -41.43 -21.07
C SER A 1 -14.26 -40.09 -20.52
N ARG A 2 -13.91 -39.16 -21.42
CA ARG A 2 -13.15 -37.92 -21.15
C ARG A 2 -13.96 -36.93 -20.30
N GLY A 3 -13.34 -36.41 -19.24
CA GLY A 3 -13.79 -35.22 -18.50
C GLY A 3 -13.20 -33.95 -19.14
N SER A 4 -14.04 -32.92 -19.32
CA SER A 4 -13.58 -31.61 -19.80
C SER A 4 -13.14 -30.74 -18.61
N SER A 5 -11.83 -30.57 -18.45
CA SER A 5 -11.23 -29.54 -17.60
C SER A 5 -11.28 -28.20 -18.33
N GLY A 6 -12.19 -27.30 -17.90
CA GLY A 6 -12.22 -25.92 -18.38
C GLY A 6 -11.18 -25.09 -17.63
N VAL A 7 -10.02 -24.85 -18.24
CA VAL A 7 -9.03 -23.88 -17.74
C VAL A 7 -9.51 -22.47 -18.12
N ARG A 8 -9.86 -21.66 -17.12
CA ARG A 8 -10.16 -20.23 -17.29
C ARG A 8 -8.86 -19.42 -17.25
N GLY A 9 -8.64 -18.58 -18.25
CA GLY A 9 -7.53 -17.62 -18.28
C GLY A 9 -7.60 -16.57 -17.15
N PRO A 10 -6.52 -15.80 -16.92
CA PRO A 10 -6.40 -14.94 -15.75
C PRO A 10 -7.43 -13.81 -15.79
N ASN A 11 -8.28 -13.77 -14.76
CA ASN A 11 -9.17 -12.64 -14.51
C ASN A 11 -8.34 -11.39 -14.17
N SER A 12 -8.80 -10.23 -14.66
CA SER A 12 -8.25 -8.92 -14.28
C SER A 12 -8.18 -8.78 -12.75
N ALA A 13 -7.13 -8.15 -12.22
CA ALA A 13 -6.92 -7.96 -10.79
C ALA A 13 -8.11 -7.28 -10.09
N LEU A 14 -8.82 -6.41 -10.81
CA LEU A 14 -10.05 -5.75 -10.34
C LEU A 14 -11.20 -6.75 -10.16
N THR A 15 -11.30 -7.75 -11.03
CA THR A 15 -12.35 -8.77 -11.00
C THR A 15 -12.09 -9.81 -9.90
N ALA A 16 -10.81 -10.12 -9.65
CA ALA A 16 -10.41 -10.96 -8.53
C ALA A 16 -10.59 -10.26 -7.17
N PHE A 17 -10.32 -8.95 -7.10
CA PHE A 17 -10.55 -8.13 -5.92
C PHE A 17 -12.05 -8.04 -5.57
N LEU A 18 -12.91 -7.78 -6.56
CA LEU A 18 -14.37 -7.72 -6.35
C LEU A 18 -14.99 -9.07 -5.95
N GLN A 19 -14.41 -10.19 -6.41
CA GLN A 19 -14.81 -11.53 -5.98
C GLN A 19 -14.37 -11.88 -4.56
N ASN A 20 -13.16 -11.48 -4.15
CA ASN A 20 -12.66 -11.70 -2.78
C ASN A 20 -13.44 -10.89 -1.74
N GLU A 21 -13.96 -9.72 -2.10
CA GLU A 21 -14.83 -8.88 -1.26
C GLU A 21 -16.32 -9.31 -1.31
N GLY A 22 -16.66 -10.42 -1.99
CA GLY A 22 -18.02 -10.97 -2.04
C GLY A 22 -19.01 -10.21 -2.93
N ILE A 23 -18.56 -9.23 -3.70
CA ILE A 23 -19.41 -8.37 -4.55
C ILE A 23 -19.52 -8.99 -5.94
N THR A 24 -20.54 -9.83 -6.14
CA THR A 24 -20.87 -10.43 -7.44
C THR A 24 -21.85 -9.55 -8.23
N ASP A 25 -21.92 -9.70 -9.56
CA ASP A 25 -22.88 -8.99 -10.42
C ASP A 25 -24.35 -9.20 -9.98
N ALA A 26 -24.64 -10.30 -9.29
CA ALA A 26 -25.93 -10.56 -8.65
C ALA A 26 -26.28 -9.58 -7.53
N PHE A 27 -25.29 -9.01 -6.84
CA PHE A 27 -25.46 -7.98 -5.82
C PHE A 27 -25.76 -6.60 -6.45
N ARG A 28 -25.19 -6.34 -7.63
CA ARG A 28 -25.45 -5.13 -8.43
C ARG A 28 -26.88 -5.13 -8.99
N GLU A 29 -27.33 -6.26 -9.54
CA GLU A 29 -28.72 -6.41 -10.00
C GLU A 29 -29.74 -6.38 -8.85
N ARG A 30 -29.39 -6.88 -7.64
CA ARG A 30 -30.24 -6.80 -6.45
C ARG A 30 -30.37 -5.35 -5.96
N ARG A 31 -29.27 -4.60 -5.92
CA ARG A 31 -29.27 -3.18 -5.53
C ARG A 31 -29.99 -2.30 -6.56
N GLU A 32 -29.90 -2.62 -7.86
CA GLU A 32 -30.68 -1.95 -8.91
C GLU A 32 -32.18 -2.26 -8.80
N ARG A 33 -32.58 -3.48 -8.39
CA ARG A 33 -33.99 -3.80 -8.11
C ARG A 33 -34.52 -3.12 -6.84
N GLU A 34 -33.70 -3.01 -5.79
CA GLU A 34 -34.06 -2.31 -4.55
C GLU A 34 -34.20 -0.79 -4.76
N LEU A 35 -33.35 -0.18 -5.61
CA LEU A 35 -33.45 1.22 -6.02
C LEU A 35 -34.67 1.52 -6.90
N PHE A 36 -35.13 0.54 -7.69
CA PHE A 36 -36.38 0.65 -8.46
C PHE A 36 -37.63 0.48 -7.59
N GLN A 37 -37.55 -0.24 -6.46
CA GLN A 37 -38.66 -0.40 -5.52
C GLN A 37 -38.82 0.80 -4.56
N THR A 38 -37.72 1.45 -4.16
CA THR A 38 -37.77 2.67 -3.31
C THR A 38 -38.21 3.92 -4.07
N ALA A 39 -38.20 3.90 -5.41
CA ALA A 39 -38.75 4.95 -6.25
C ALA A 39 -40.29 4.87 -6.41
N GLN A 40 -40.96 3.88 -5.79
CA GLN A 40 -42.41 3.69 -5.81
C GLN A 40 -43.01 3.55 -4.40
N GLU A 41 -42.60 4.39 -3.45
CA GLU A 41 -43.41 4.63 -2.24
C GLU A 41 -44.04 6.03 -2.29
N PRO A 42 -45.36 6.15 -2.08
CA PRO A 42 -46.04 7.44 -2.09
C PRO A 42 -45.85 8.15 -0.74
N THR A 43 -45.25 9.34 -0.76
CA THR A 43 -45.33 10.29 0.34
C THR A 43 -46.78 10.70 0.58
N THR A 44 -47.30 10.33 1.75
CA THR A 44 -48.52 10.85 2.35
C THR A 44 -48.40 12.35 2.57
N VAL A 45 -49.25 13.14 1.91
CA VAL A 45 -49.53 14.53 2.29
C VAL A 45 -51.03 14.62 2.61
N VAL A 46 -51.29 15.30 3.72
CA VAL A 46 -52.56 15.49 4.42
C VAL A 46 -53.62 16.19 3.53
N GLU A 47 -54.86 15.76 3.73
CA GLU A 47 -56.12 16.24 3.14
C GLU A 47 -56.30 17.76 3.10
N VAL A 48 -56.83 18.29 1.99
CA VAL A 48 -58.02 19.18 1.96
C VAL A 48 -58.77 19.01 0.62
N VAL A 49 -59.93 18.36 0.71
CA VAL A 49 -61.26 18.60 0.10
C VAL A 49 -61.43 18.96 -1.40
N GLU A 50 -62.32 18.17 -2.03
CA GLU A 50 -63.40 18.51 -3.00
C GLU A 50 -63.39 17.91 -4.43
N GLU A 51 -64.28 16.92 -4.58
CA GLU A 51 -65.29 16.68 -5.63
C GLU A 51 -64.96 16.22 -7.07
N GLN A 52 -65.57 15.05 -7.40
CA GLN A 52 -66.32 14.70 -8.64
C GLN A 52 -65.54 14.72 -9.99
N THR A 53 -65.60 13.77 -10.94
CA THR A 53 -66.59 12.77 -11.35
C THR A 53 -65.97 11.87 -12.47
N THR A 54 -66.37 10.60 -12.49
CA THR A 54 -66.65 9.71 -13.65
C THR A 54 -65.57 9.25 -14.66
N THR A 55 -65.53 7.91 -14.78
CA THR A 55 -65.53 7.05 -16.00
C THR A 55 -64.25 6.64 -16.73
N SER A 56 -63.96 5.35 -16.57
CA SER A 56 -63.71 4.29 -17.56
C SER A 56 -62.47 4.28 -18.48
N LEU A 57 -61.75 3.17 -18.34
CA LEU A 57 -60.72 2.64 -19.23
C LEU A 57 -61.19 2.45 -20.68
N SER A 58 -60.32 2.73 -21.66
CA SER A 58 -59.70 1.68 -22.49
C SER A 58 -58.82 2.21 -23.63
N SER A 59 -57.67 1.55 -23.79
CA SER A 59 -56.93 1.34 -25.05
C SER A 59 -56.19 2.52 -25.71
N LEU A 60 -54.85 2.46 -25.74
CA LEU A 60 -54.07 2.10 -26.93
C LEU A 60 -52.58 2.42 -26.71
N SER A 61 -51.83 1.34 -26.52
CA SER A 61 -50.39 1.21 -26.69
C SER A 61 -50.02 1.45 -28.15
N ALA A 62 -49.24 2.52 -28.46
CA ALA A 62 -48.41 2.63 -29.67
C ALA A 62 -47.55 3.93 -29.77
N ARG A 63 -47.16 4.59 -28.65
CA ARG A 63 -46.42 5.87 -28.76
C ARG A 63 -45.20 6.08 -27.86
N ALA A 64 -44.77 5.08 -27.08
CA ALA A 64 -43.67 5.24 -26.14
C ALA A 64 -42.26 4.92 -26.70
N SER A 65 -42.10 4.55 -27.96
CA SER A 65 -40.79 4.12 -28.52
C SER A 65 -40.01 5.20 -29.26
N ARG A 66 -40.55 6.43 -29.39
CA ARG A 66 -39.94 7.51 -30.19
C ARG A 66 -39.42 8.71 -29.37
N VAL A 67 -39.61 8.73 -28.05
CA VAL A 67 -39.18 9.86 -27.21
C VAL A 67 -37.83 9.63 -26.53
N SER A 68 -37.41 8.38 -26.28
CA SER A 68 -36.13 8.11 -25.59
C SER A 68 -34.87 8.24 -26.46
N ARG A 69 -35.01 8.54 -27.76
CA ARG A 69 -33.86 8.73 -28.67
C ARG A 69 -33.49 10.20 -28.93
N ARG A 70 -34.34 11.16 -28.52
CA ARG A 70 -34.10 12.60 -28.72
C ARG A 70 -33.52 13.34 -27.52
N LEU A 71 -33.49 12.75 -26.33
CA LEU A 71 -32.93 13.40 -25.14
C LEU A 71 -31.43 13.11 -24.89
N ARG A 72 -30.82 12.17 -25.63
CA ARG A 72 -29.37 11.86 -25.52
C ARG A 72 -28.48 12.66 -26.46
N ALA A 73 -29.05 13.47 -27.35
CA ALA A 73 -28.31 14.18 -28.39
C ALA A 73 -28.15 15.69 -28.11
N ALA A 74 -28.52 16.19 -26.94
CA ALA A 74 -28.58 17.64 -26.67
C ALA A 74 -27.67 18.14 -25.52
N LEU A 75 -26.77 17.32 -24.99
CA LEU A 75 -25.76 17.74 -24.00
C LEU A 75 -24.43 17.05 -24.30
N GLN A 76 -23.77 17.49 -25.37
CA GLN A 76 -22.33 17.32 -25.56
C GLN A 76 -21.80 18.69 -25.95
N GLU A 77 -21.25 19.39 -24.96
CA GLU A 77 -20.36 20.51 -25.20
C GLU A 77 -19.12 19.98 -25.91
N GLU A 78 -18.77 20.61 -27.03
CA GLU A 78 -17.52 20.37 -27.76
C GLU A 78 -16.34 20.80 -26.89
N GLN A 79 -15.73 19.84 -26.21
CA GLN A 79 -14.34 19.95 -25.75
C GLN A 79 -13.49 19.12 -26.71
N GLU A 80 -12.53 19.75 -27.38
CA GLU A 80 -11.54 19.08 -28.22
C GLU A 80 -10.76 18.08 -27.35
N GLU A 81 -11.11 16.79 -27.46
CA GLU A 81 -10.35 15.71 -26.83
C GLU A 81 -8.97 15.60 -27.51
N ASP A 82 -7.93 15.51 -26.69
CA ASP A 82 -6.53 15.33 -27.10
C ASP A 82 -6.39 14.14 -28.09
N PRO A 83 -5.80 14.32 -29.29
CA PRO A 83 -5.70 13.27 -30.31
C PRO A 83 -5.01 11.99 -29.82
N GLU A 84 -4.17 12.08 -28.78
CA GLU A 84 -3.52 10.92 -28.17
C GLU A 84 -4.52 10.01 -27.43
N VAL A 85 -5.58 10.59 -26.86
CA VAL A 85 -6.65 9.85 -26.13
C VAL A 85 -7.56 9.09 -27.10
N GLU A 86 -7.82 9.66 -28.28
CA GLU A 86 -8.55 9.03 -29.39
C GLU A 86 -7.81 7.80 -29.95
N GLU A 87 -6.49 7.92 -30.14
CA GLU A 87 -5.59 6.83 -30.55
C GLU A 87 -5.58 5.67 -29.53
N ILE A 88 -5.51 5.98 -28.24
CA ILE A 88 -5.55 4.99 -27.15
C ILE A 88 -6.88 4.22 -27.13
N LYS A 89 -8.02 4.93 -27.31
CA LYS A 89 -9.35 4.32 -27.40
C LYS A 89 -9.46 3.39 -28.62
N LYS A 90 -8.90 3.76 -29.77
CA LYS A 90 -8.85 2.93 -30.99
C LYS A 90 -7.97 1.69 -30.80
N ALA A 91 -6.80 1.82 -30.17
CA ALA A 91 -5.90 0.71 -29.88
C ALA A 91 -6.51 -0.31 -28.89
N ALA A 92 -7.23 0.17 -27.87
CA ALA A 92 -7.96 -0.68 -26.91
C ALA A 92 -9.10 -1.47 -27.59
N ARG A 93 -9.81 -0.84 -28.54
CA ARG A 93 -10.83 -1.51 -29.37
C ARG A 93 -10.23 -2.60 -30.26
N ARG A 94 -9.05 -2.37 -30.85
CA ARG A 94 -8.32 -3.37 -31.64
C ARG A 94 -7.88 -4.57 -30.79
N LYS A 95 -7.34 -4.33 -29.59
CA LYS A 95 -6.96 -5.41 -28.64
C LYS A 95 -8.14 -6.27 -28.20
N ARG A 96 -9.31 -5.67 -27.92
CA ARG A 96 -10.52 -6.42 -27.57
C ARG A 96 -11.05 -7.29 -28.71
N ARG A 97 -10.83 -6.87 -29.97
CA ARG A 97 -11.19 -7.66 -31.15
C ARG A 97 -10.21 -8.82 -31.39
N ALA A 98 -8.92 -8.60 -31.17
CA ALA A 98 -7.88 -9.64 -31.27
C ALA A 98 -8.05 -10.73 -30.18
N ALA A 99 -8.30 -10.34 -28.93
CA ALA A 99 -8.50 -11.28 -27.82
C ALA A 99 -9.77 -12.15 -27.94
N LYS A 100 -10.68 -11.83 -28.86
CA LYS A 100 -11.90 -12.62 -29.12
C LYS A 100 -11.69 -13.71 -30.18
N ARG A 101 -10.52 -13.74 -30.84
CA ARG A 101 -10.17 -14.74 -31.87
C ARG A 101 -9.24 -15.85 -31.36
N ASP A 102 -8.78 -15.77 -30.11
CA ASP A 102 -7.69 -16.60 -29.56
C ASP A 102 -8.22 -17.81 -28.75
N SER A 103 -9.25 -18.50 -29.25
CA SER A 103 -9.84 -19.66 -28.54
C SER A 103 -9.92 -20.96 -29.36
N ASP A 104 -9.15 -21.10 -30.43
CA ASP A 104 -8.97 -22.39 -31.11
C ASP A 104 -7.46 -22.57 -31.43
N ASP A 105 -6.84 -23.60 -30.83
CA ASP A 105 -5.43 -24.00 -30.97
C ASP A 105 -5.19 -24.81 -32.26
N ASP A 106 -4.11 -24.48 -32.99
CA ASP A 106 -2.89 -25.29 -33.22
C ASP A 106 -2.25 -25.02 -34.61
N ASP A 107 -0.94 -24.71 -34.56
CA ASP A 107 0.12 -24.73 -35.58
C ASP A 107 -0.24 -24.63 -37.08
N ASP A 108 0.10 -23.48 -37.68
CA ASP A 108 0.99 -23.43 -38.84
C ASP A 108 1.51 -21.98 -39.04
N ASP A 109 2.83 -21.81 -38.96
CA ASP A 109 3.56 -20.60 -39.37
C ASP A 109 3.40 -20.40 -40.89
N ILE A 110 2.35 -19.70 -41.34
CA ILE A 110 2.24 -19.19 -42.72
C ILE A 110 1.68 -17.76 -42.69
N ASP A 111 2.37 -16.87 -43.42
CA ASP A 111 2.09 -15.44 -43.62
C ASP A 111 0.60 -15.04 -43.69
N ASP A 112 0.06 -14.54 -42.58
CA ASP A 112 -1.24 -13.84 -42.57
C ASP A 112 -1.07 -12.38 -43.02
N LEU A 113 -1.04 -12.18 -44.33
CA LEU A 113 -1.42 -10.91 -44.95
C LEU A 113 -2.91 -10.67 -44.68
N ASP A 114 -3.20 -9.70 -43.81
CA ASP A 114 -4.54 -9.26 -43.41
C ASP A 114 -5.38 -8.82 -44.62
N PHE A 115 -6.14 -9.75 -45.20
CA PHE A 115 -7.07 -9.55 -46.33
C PHE A 115 -8.48 -9.17 -45.85
N SER A 116 -8.61 -8.39 -44.76
CA SER A 116 -9.93 -8.01 -44.21
C SER A 116 -10.31 -6.53 -44.33
N ASP A 117 -9.56 -5.74 -45.11
CA ASP A 117 -9.77 -4.29 -45.31
C ASP A 117 -10.08 -3.92 -46.78
N ILE A 118 -10.53 -4.87 -47.60
CA ILE A 118 -11.01 -4.63 -48.99
C ILE A 118 -12.53 -4.66 -48.99
N ASP A 119 -13.19 -3.59 -48.59
CA ASP A 119 -14.60 -3.36 -48.91
C ASP A 119 -15.03 -1.88 -48.91
N GLU A 120 -14.09 -0.93 -49.01
CA GLU A 120 -14.42 0.51 -49.14
C GLU A 120 -13.48 1.26 -50.11
N LEU A 121 -13.23 0.70 -51.30
CA LEU A 121 -12.65 1.45 -52.43
C LEU A 121 -13.29 0.98 -53.74
N GLU A 122 -14.46 1.54 -54.07
CA GLU A 122 -14.95 1.54 -55.45
C GLU A 122 -14.13 2.55 -56.28
N ASP A 123 -13.80 2.10 -57.51
CA ASP A 123 -13.10 2.73 -58.63
C ASP A 123 -11.55 2.75 -58.64
N ASN A 124 -10.99 1.74 -59.34
CA ASN A 124 -9.59 1.50 -59.78
C ASN A 124 -8.69 0.62 -58.91
N VAL A 125 -9.09 -0.63 -58.64
CA VAL A 125 -8.14 -1.68 -58.23
C VAL A 125 -7.42 -2.21 -59.47
N LYS A 126 -6.14 -1.81 -59.64
CA LYS A 126 -5.25 -2.34 -60.68
C LYS A 126 -5.04 -3.85 -60.47
N LYS A 127 -5.03 -4.64 -61.55
CA LYS A 127 -4.90 -6.10 -61.45
C LYS A 127 -3.46 -6.51 -61.18
N PHE A 128 -3.28 -7.55 -60.36
CA PHE A 128 -1.96 -8.15 -60.13
C PHE A 128 -1.32 -8.55 -61.47
N GLY A 129 -0.11 -8.07 -61.73
CA GLY A 129 0.59 -8.18 -63.01
C GLY A 129 0.68 -6.90 -63.85
N GLU A 130 -0.08 -5.84 -63.52
CA GLU A 130 0.03 -4.52 -64.17
C GLU A 130 1.27 -3.75 -63.68
N GLU A 131 1.88 -2.95 -64.57
CA GLU A 131 2.97 -2.03 -64.21
C GLU A 131 2.41 -0.81 -63.49
N ASP A 132 2.95 -0.50 -62.31
CA ASP A 132 2.64 0.69 -61.53
C ASP A 132 3.91 1.41 -61.08
N THR A 133 3.78 2.67 -60.70
CA THR A 133 4.91 3.51 -60.28
C THR A 133 4.96 3.58 -58.76
N CYS A 134 6.11 3.24 -58.17
CA CYS A 134 6.31 3.27 -56.72
C CYS A 134 6.18 4.71 -56.18
N VAL A 135 5.32 4.92 -55.19
CA VAL A 135 5.10 6.25 -54.60
C VAL A 135 6.32 6.77 -53.81
N ASP A 136 7.20 5.88 -53.35
CA ASP A 136 8.36 6.23 -52.53
C ASP A 136 9.63 6.51 -53.38
N CYS A 137 9.92 5.67 -54.39
CA CYS A 137 11.12 5.81 -55.22
C CYS A 137 10.89 6.21 -56.69
N GLY A 138 9.64 6.22 -57.16
CA GLY A 138 9.28 6.63 -58.53
C GLY A 138 9.60 5.60 -59.64
N ASN A 139 10.11 4.42 -59.30
CA ASN A 139 10.39 3.36 -60.28
C ASN A 139 9.13 2.60 -60.69
N THR A 140 9.08 2.15 -61.94
CA THR A 140 8.05 1.22 -62.41
C THR A 140 8.30 -0.19 -61.90
N PHE A 141 7.26 -0.85 -61.40
CA PHE A 141 7.31 -2.23 -60.91
C PHE A 141 5.99 -2.93 -61.21
N HIS A 142 6.00 -4.25 -61.28
CA HIS A 142 4.76 -5.01 -61.44
C HIS A 142 4.08 -5.17 -60.07
N LEU A 143 2.78 -4.87 -60.02
CA LEU A 143 1.95 -5.16 -58.85
C LEU A 143 1.93 -6.66 -58.58
N THR A 144 2.52 -7.07 -57.46
CA THR A 144 2.49 -8.45 -56.96
C THR A 144 1.59 -8.54 -55.73
N VAL A 145 1.28 -9.76 -55.28
CA VAL A 145 0.50 -10.02 -54.05
C VAL A 145 1.16 -9.37 -52.82
N TYR A 146 2.48 -9.12 -52.89
CA TYR A 146 3.29 -8.56 -51.80
C TYR A 146 3.42 -7.03 -51.86
N SER A 147 2.88 -6.38 -52.89
CA SER A 147 2.93 -4.93 -53.06
C SER A 147 2.02 -4.22 -52.05
N ARG A 148 2.63 -3.50 -51.11
CA ARG A 148 1.91 -2.79 -50.04
C ARG A 148 1.36 -1.46 -50.53
N TYR A 149 0.09 -1.19 -50.22
CA TYR A 149 -0.54 0.11 -50.46
C TYR A 149 -0.36 1.04 -49.24
N LEU A 150 0.16 2.24 -49.45
CA LEU A 150 0.27 3.27 -48.41
C LEU A 150 -0.97 4.17 -48.43
N LYS A 151 -1.77 4.13 -47.36
CA LYS A 151 -2.99 4.95 -47.21
C LYS A 151 -2.70 6.46 -47.19
N ASP A 152 -1.57 6.86 -46.60
CA ASP A 152 -1.18 8.27 -46.46
C ASP A 152 -0.78 8.93 -47.79
N SER A 153 -0.16 8.17 -48.69
CA SER A 153 0.33 8.67 -49.99
C SER A 153 -0.48 8.15 -51.18
N LYS A 154 -1.57 7.41 -50.91
CA LYS A 154 -2.54 6.87 -51.89
C LYS A 154 -1.89 6.18 -53.10
N GLY A 155 -1.03 5.20 -52.86
CA GLY A 155 -0.49 4.35 -53.93
C GLY A 155 0.39 3.20 -53.44
N TYR A 156 0.86 2.39 -54.39
CA TYR A 156 1.62 1.17 -54.11
C TYR A 156 3.12 1.41 -54.05
N VAL A 157 3.80 0.54 -53.29
CA VAL A 157 5.25 0.58 -53.08
C VAL A 157 5.89 -0.67 -53.67
N CYS A 158 7.04 -0.51 -54.32
CA CYS A 158 7.83 -1.63 -54.83
C CYS A 158 8.40 -2.49 -53.69
N GLU A 159 8.86 -3.69 -54.01
CA GLU A 159 9.37 -4.65 -53.03
C GLU A 159 10.57 -4.11 -52.22
N GLU A 160 11.51 -3.42 -52.89
CA GLU A 160 12.68 -2.83 -52.23
C GLU A 160 12.30 -1.76 -51.19
N CYS A 161 11.39 -0.86 -51.53
CA CYS A 161 10.89 0.16 -50.61
C CYS A 161 10.00 -0.45 -49.50
N ASN A 162 9.26 -1.52 -49.79
CA ASN A 162 8.45 -2.23 -48.81
C ASN A 162 9.34 -2.91 -47.74
N GLU A 163 10.48 -3.49 -48.14
CA GLU A 163 11.46 -4.05 -47.19
C GLU A 163 12.08 -2.97 -46.28
N ILE A 164 12.38 -1.78 -46.83
CA ILE A 164 12.87 -0.65 -46.03
C ILE A 164 11.83 -0.20 -44.99
N ILE A 165 10.54 -0.13 -45.38
CA ILE A 165 9.45 0.22 -44.47
C ILE A 165 9.27 -0.86 -43.39
N LYS A 166 9.29 -2.15 -43.77
CA LYS A 166 9.23 -3.27 -42.82
C LYS A 166 10.38 -3.23 -41.83
N GLU A 167 11.60 -2.93 -42.26
CA GLU A 167 12.75 -2.76 -41.35
C GLU A 167 12.55 -1.60 -40.38
N ARG A 168 12.04 -0.45 -40.84
CA ARG A 168 11.74 0.70 -39.98
C ARG A 168 10.65 0.35 -38.96
N GLU A 169 9.59 -0.35 -39.37
CA GLU A 169 8.53 -0.82 -38.47
C GLU A 169 9.04 -1.85 -37.46
N ARG A 170 9.90 -2.80 -37.87
CA ARG A 170 10.55 -3.75 -36.97
C ARG A 170 11.42 -3.04 -35.94
N LYS A 171 12.24 -2.06 -36.36
CA LYS A 171 13.05 -1.23 -35.46
C LYS A 171 12.19 -0.40 -34.50
N ALA A 172 11.09 0.18 -34.98
CA ALA A 172 10.14 0.93 -34.16
C ALA A 172 9.44 0.02 -33.11
N ARG A 173 8.97 -1.17 -33.51
CA ARG A 173 8.40 -2.17 -32.61
C ARG A 173 9.42 -2.65 -31.57
N ALA A 174 10.68 -2.90 -31.98
CA ALA A 174 11.76 -3.27 -31.07
C ALA A 174 12.08 -2.15 -30.05
N ASN A 175 12.13 -0.89 -30.50
CA ASN A 175 12.31 0.29 -29.63
C ASN A 175 11.13 0.48 -28.67
N GLN A 176 9.90 0.24 -29.12
CA GLN A 176 8.72 0.31 -28.27
C GLN A 176 8.72 -0.81 -27.21
N GLN A 177 9.12 -2.03 -27.58
CA GLN A 177 9.25 -3.15 -26.64
C GLN A 177 10.37 -2.92 -25.62
N THR A 178 11.54 -2.41 -26.03
CA THR A 178 12.63 -2.07 -25.10
C THR A 178 12.26 -0.91 -24.18
N ALA A 179 11.57 0.12 -24.69
CA ALA A 179 11.01 1.19 -23.88
C ALA A 179 9.97 0.68 -22.88
N ARG A 180 9.12 -0.29 -23.25
CA ARG A 180 8.16 -0.93 -22.35
C ARG A 180 8.86 -1.78 -21.28
N LYS A 181 9.88 -2.57 -21.64
CA LYS A 181 10.70 -3.32 -20.68
C LYS A 181 11.42 -2.39 -19.70
N ARG A 182 11.95 -1.26 -20.18
CA ARG A 182 12.60 -0.23 -19.34
C ARG A 182 11.59 0.42 -18.41
N ARG A 183 10.40 0.79 -18.89
CA ARG A 183 9.30 1.31 -18.06
C ARG A 183 8.90 0.31 -16.97
N LYS A 184 8.68 -0.96 -17.33
CA LYS A 184 8.38 -2.04 -16.37
C LYS A 184 9.46 -2.20 -15.30
N LYS A 185 10.74 -2.14 -15.69
CA LYS A 185 11.88 -2.25 -14.76
C LYS A 185 12.00 -1.03 -13.85
N VAL A 186 11.73 0.17 -14.35
CA VAL A 186 11.69 1.40 -13.56
C VAL A 186 10.51 1.39 -12.60
N ALA A 187 9.31 1.00 -13.04
CA ALA A 187 8.14 0.84 -12.18
C ALA A 187 8.38 -0.21 -11.08
N GLN A 188 8.97 -1.36 -11.41
CA GLN A 188 9.35 -2.37 -10.42
C GLN A 188 10.40 -1.86 -9.42
N ALA A 189 11.37 -1.05 -9.88
CA ALA A 189 12.37 -0.44 -9.00
C ALA A 189 11.76 0.64 -8.08
N LEU A 190 10.80 1.42 -8.58
CA LEU A 190 10.02 2.39 -7.82
C LEU A 190 9.16 1.69 -6.75
N LEU A 191 8.41 0.65 -7.11
CA LEU A 191 7.62 -0.16 -6.17
C LEU A 191 8.47 -0.75 -5.03
N ASN A 192 9.69 -1.19 -5.35
CA ASN A 192 10.62 -1.72 -4.36
C ASN A 192 11.35 -0.65 -3.53
N LYS A 193 11.05 0.64 -3.70
CA LYS A 193 11.73 1.77 -3.04
C LYS A 193 13.25 1.80 -3.32
N THR A 194 13.66 1.35 -4.50
CA THR A 194 15.09 1.22 -4.88
C THR A 194 15.48 2.21 -5.97
N VAL A 195 16.46 3.08 -5.69
CA VAL A 195 17.00 4.00 -6.72
C VAL A 195 17.82 3.17 -7.70
N VAL A 196 17.71 3.44 -9.01
CA VAL A 196 18.60 2.89 -10.04
C VAL A 196 19.99 3.53 -9.91
N ARG A 197 20.69 3.23 -8.82
CA ARG A 197 22.13 3.49 -8.66
C ARG A 197 22.88 2.23 -9.04
N ILE A 198 24.16 2.38 -9.40
CA ILE A 198 25.05 1.23 -9.52
C ILE A 198 25.09 0.56 -8.12
N PRO A 199 24.59 -0.68 -7.98
CA PRO A 199 24.59 -1.35 -6.69
C PRO A 199 26.03 -1.52 -6.21
N LYS A 200 26.24 -1.48 -4.88
CA LYS A 200 27.58 -1.74 -4.34
C LYS A 200 28.01 -3.15 -4.76
N LEU A 201 29.30 -3.37 -4.93
CA LEU A 201 29.83 -4.70 -5.24
C LEU A 201 29.32 -5.75 -4.22
N GLN A 202 29.25 -5.37 -2.94
CA GLN A 202 28.65 -6.19 -1.89
C GLN A 202 27.21 -6.61 -2.19
N ASP A 203 26.35 -5.66 -2.60
CA ASP A 203 24.95 -5.96 -2.91
C ASP A 203 24.80 -6.83 -4.17
N ILE A 204 25.68 -6.64 -5.16
CA ILE A 204 25.75 -7.51 -6.35
C ILE A 204 26.15 -8.93 -5.96
N CYS A 205 27.17 -9.08 -5.11
CA CYS A 205 27.62 -10.39 -4.62
C CYS A 205 26.51 -11.07 -3.81
N ILE A 206 25.88 -10.37 -2.86
CA ILE A 206 24.77 -10.91 -2.05
C ILE A 206 23.61 -11.34 -2.96
N LYS A 207 23.27 -10.52 -3.97
CA LYS A 207 22.24 -10.89 -4.93
C LYS A 207 22.63 -12.16 -5.71
N LYS A 208 23.87 -12.26 -6.19
CA LYS A 208 24.33 -13.42 -6.94
C LYS A 208 24.35 -14.69 -6.06
N ILE A 209 24.73 -14.56 -4.79
CA ILE A 209 24.64 -15.64 -3.80
C ILE A 209 23.17 -16.05 -3.62
N SER A 210 22.26 -15.09 -3.41
CA SER A 210 20.83 -15.39 -3.27
C SER A 210 20.24 -16.07 -4.51
N ASP A 211 20.65 -15.68 -5.72
CA ASP A 211 20.17 -16.28 -6.97
C ASP A 211 20.67 -17.72 -7.16
N ASN A 212 21.75 -18.13 -6.47
CA ASN A 212 22.39 -19.45 -6.61
C ASN A 212 22.48 -20.15 -5.24
N ILE A 213 21.59 -19.81 -4.30
CA ILE A 213 21.72 -20.22 -2.89
C ILE A 213 21.67 -21.75 -2.72
N ASN A 214 20.98 -22.45 -3.62
CA ASN A 214 20.87 -23.90 -3.59
C ASN A 214 22.18 -24.62 -3.94
N ASP A 215 23.10 -23.93 -4.61
CA ASP A 215 24.42 -24.45 -4.98
C ASP A 215 25.51 -24.04 -3.95
N VAL A 216 25.12 -23.38 -2.86
CA VAL A 216 26.04 -22.90 -1.83
C VAL A 216 26.06 -23.89 -0.67
N ASP A 217 27.18 -24.59 -0.51
CA ASP A 217 27.38 -25.51 0.62
C ASP A 217 27.77 -24.78 1.92
N VAL A 218 28.60 -23.74 1.82
CA VAL A 218 29.12 -22.98 2.96
C VAL A 218 29.30 -21.51 2.56
N LEU A 219 28.77 -20.59 3.37
CA LEU A 219 28.90 -19.15 3.14
C LEU A 219 30.30 -18.61 3.46
N GLY A 220 31.07 -19.32 4.29
CA GLY A 220 32.40 -18.92 4.75
C GLY A 220 32.32 -17.79 5.79
N ASP A 221 33.37 -16.97 5.86
CA ASP A 221 33.47 -15.86 6.80
C ASP A 221 32.65 -14.64 6.33
N ILE A 222 31.33 -14.71 6.48
CA ILE A 222 30.42 -13.58 6.26
C ILE A 222 30.09 -12.92 7.59
N GLY A 223 30.36 -11.61 7.70
CA GLY A 223 29.99 -10.84 8.87
C GLY A 223 28.47 -10.79 9.09
N GLN A 224 28.05 -10.71 10.37
CA GLN A 224 26.63 -10.79 10.79
C GLN A 224 25.69 -9.84 10.03
N ILE A 225 26.13 -8.61 9.75
CA ILE A 225 25.33 -7.61 9.02
C ILE A 225 24.95 -8.13 7.63
N ASN A 226 25.87 -8.82 6.95
CA ASN A 226 25.63 -9.36 5.61
C ASN A 226 24.82 -10.66 5.67
N LEU A 227 24.98 -11.48 6.71
CA LEU A 227 24.11 -12.63 6.94
C LEU A 227 22.66 -12.21 7.15
N ASN A 228 22.40 -11.20 7.98
CA ASN A 228 21.05 -10.69 8.20
C ASN A 228 20.46 -10.10 6.91
N LYS A 229 21.27 -9.41 6.09
CA LYS A 229 20.83 -8.94 4.76
C LYS A 229 20.50 -10.09 3.82
N LEU A 230 21.33 -11.13 3.78
CA LEU A 230 21.10 -12.30 2.94
C LEU A 230 19.82 -13.03 3.38
N SER A 231 19.63 -13.25 4.69
CA SER A 231 18.39 -13.80 5.26
C SER A 231 17.18 -12.99 4.81
N LYS A 232 17.21 -11.65 4.96
CA LYS A 232 16.12 -10.76 4.51
C LYS A 232 15.84 -10.87 3.00
N ILE A 233 16.87 -11.01 2.17
CA ILE A 233 16.70 -11.17 0.71
C ILE A 233 16.13 -12.54 0.37
N LEU A 234 16.60 -13.61 1.02
CA LEU A 234 16.07 -14.96 0.81
C LEU A 234 14.62 -15.07 1.24
N SER A 235 14.24 -14.46 2.37
CA SER A 235 12.83 -14.38 2.79
C SER A 235 11.99 -13.60 1.78
N LYS A 236 12.47 -12.46 1.27
CA LYS A 236 11.77 -11.71 0.20
C LYS A 236 11.60 -12.51 -1.09
N ASN A 237 12.58 -13.34 -1.42
CA ASN A 237 12.55 -14.22 -2.59
C ASN A 237 11.85 -15.56 -2.31
N ARG A 238 11.28 -15.77 -1.11
CA ARG A 238 10.67 -17.04 -0.66
C ARG A 238 11.57 -18.25 -0.92
N SER A 239 12.85 -18.09 -0.64
CA SER A 239 13.90 -19.09 -0.92
C SER A 239 14.52 -19.66 0.35
N LEU A 240 14.01 -19.29 1.53
CA LEU A 240 14.45 -19.86 2.81
C LEU A 240 13.71 -21.19 3.06
N ASN A 241 14.45 -22.29 3.03
CA ASN A 241 13.99 -23.66 3.22
C ASN A 241 14.94 -24.46 4.15
N ASN A 242 14.58 -25.71 4.45
CA ASN A 242 15.33 -26.64 5.30
C ASN A 242 16.86 -26.71 5.04
N ASN A 243 17.27 -26.67 3.77
CA ASN A 243 18.67 -26.76 3.39
C ASN A 243 19.37 -25.42 3.60
N THR A 244 18.82 -24.36 3.01
CA THR A 244 19.39 -23.00 3.07
C THR A 244 19.45 -22.45 4.50
N MET A 245 18.51 -22.83 5.38
CA MET A 245 18.49 -22.39 6.78
C MET A 245 19.76 -22.82 7.52
N SER A 246 20.28 -24.01 7.22
CA SER A 246 21.47 -24.57 7.86
C SER A 246 22.73 -23.73 7.60
N LEU A 247 22.76 -22.97 6.50
CA LEU A 247 23.86 -22.06 6.15
C LEU A 247 24.02 -20.89 7.12
N PHE A 248 22.95 -20.56 7.86
CA PHE A 248 22.92 -19.42 8.79
C PHE A 248 23.16 -19.81 10.24
N LEU A 249 23.21 -21.12 10.54
CA LEU A 249 23.35 -21.61 11.91
C LEU A 249 24.83 -21.71 12.29
N SER A 250 25.19 -21.13 13.43
CA SER A 250 26.54 -21.23 13.98
C SER A 250 26.55 -21.18 15.51
N PRO A 251 27.49 -21.85 16.20
CA PRO A 251 27.53 -21.89 17.67
C PRO A 251 27.82 -20.55 18.35
N GLU A 252 28.43 -19.62 17.62
CA GLU A 252 28.79 -18.28 18.10
C GLU A 252 27.64 -17.27 17.90
N LEU A 253 26.57 -17.68 17.22
CA LEU A 253 25.45 -16.80 16.88
C LEU A 253 24.70 -16.38 18.14
N LYS A 254 24.54 -15.06 18.30
CA LYS A 254 23.76 -14.45 19.39
C LYS A 254 22.37 -14.01 18.96
N SER A 255 22.20 -13.63 17.70
CA SER A 255 20.92 -13.14 17.17
C SER A 255 20.65 -13.79 15.82
N LEU A 256 19.46 -14.37 15.67
CA LEU A 256 19.01 -15.01 14.45
C LEU A 256 17.67 -14.41 14.03
N GLU A 257 17.59 -13.94 12.79
CA GLU A 257 16.37 -13.41 12.20
C GLU A 257 16.02 -14.16 10.92
N PHE A 258 14.84 -14.79 10.90
CA PHE A 258 14.20 -15.31 9.69
C PHE A 258 12.82 -14.69 9.53
N TRP A 259 12.60 -14.04 8.38
CA TRP A 259 11.41 -13.21 8.14
C TRP A 259 10.28 -13.95 7.40
N ASP A 260 10.61 -15.05 6.73
CA ASP A 260 9.65 -15.96 6.10
C ASP A 260 10.17 -17.40 6.28
N CYS A 261 9.57 -18.11 7.23
CA CYS A 261 9.88 -19.50 7.57
C CYS A 261 8.81 -20.48 7.04
N SER A 262 8.00 -20.08 6.05
CA SER A 262 6.85 -20.88 5.60
C SER A 262 7.27 -22.27 5.07
N ASP A 263 8.44 -22.33 4.42
CA ASP A 263 8.99 -23.54 3.78
C ASP A 263 10.07 -24.24 4.67
N VAL A 264 10.08 -23.95 5.97
CA VAL A 264 10.97 -24.60 6.95
C VAL A 264 10.15 -25.52 7.85
N ASP A 265 10.53 -26.79 7.92
CA ASP A 265 9.85 -27.80 8.73
C ASP A 265 10.27 -27.81 10.20
N SER A 266 9.47 -28.51 11.02
CA SER A 266 9.68 -28.63 12.47
C SER A 266 11.04 -29.25 12.83
N ASP A 267 11.52 -30.24 12.07
CA ASP A 267 12.82 -30.87 12.31
C ASP A 267 13.97 -29.91 12.03
N SER A 268 13.85 -29.10 10.99
CA SER A 268 14.81 -28.06 10.67
C SER A 268 14.79 -26.96 11.72
N LEU A 269 13.63 -26.55 12.23
CA LEU A 269 13.53 -25.60 13.33
C LEU A 269 14.28 -26.09 14.58
N ASN A 270 14.20 -27.39 14.93
CA ASN A 270 15.00 -27.95 16.02
C ASN A 270 16.51 -27.77 15.85
N LYS A 271 17.00 -27.71 14.60
CA LYS A 271 18.42 -27.45 14.33
C LYS A 271 18.88 -26.13 14.96
N ILE A 272 18.04 -25.10 15.00
CA ILE A 272 18.39 -23.79 15.58
C ILE A 272 18.91 -23.97 17.01
N ALA A 273 18.16 -24.68 17.86
CA ALA A 273 18.57 -24.91 19.25
C ALA A 273 19.79 -25.83 19.37
N SER A 274 19.95 -26.80 18.47
CA SER A 274 21.09 -27.73 18.51
C SER A 274 22.41 -27.10 18.03
N TYR A 275 22.37 -26.19 17.05
CA TYR A 275 23.56 -25.58 16.44
C TYR A 275 23.89 -24.20 17.02
N CYS A 276 22.93 -23.50 17.63
CA CYS A 276 23.10 -22.15 18.18
C CYS A 276 22.81 -22.10 19.70
N PRO A 277 23.56 -22.79 20.58
CA PRO A 277 23.25 -22.87 22.02
C PRO A 277 23.42 -21.54 22.78
N ASN A 278 24.15 -20.57 22.21
CA ASN A 278 24.40 -19.27 22.82
C ASN A 278 23.44 -18.18 22.35
N LEU A 279 22.34 -18.55 21.69
CA LEU A 279 21.41 -17.58 21.12
C LEU A 279 20.74 -16.75 22.24
N GLU A 280 20.83 -15.42 22.10
CA GLU A 280 20.25 -14.42 22.99
C GLU A 280 18.94 -13.85 22.40
N SER A 281 18.83 -13.78 21.06
CA SER A 281 17.69 -13.24 20.33
C SER A 281 17.26 -14.12 19.15
N LEU A 282 15.97 -14.43 19.07
CA LEU A 282 15.37 -15.26 18.02
C LEU A 282 14.15 -14.58 17.41
N THR A 283 14.16 -14.36 16.10
CA THR A 283 13.01 -13.90 15.33
C THR A 283 12.65 -14.93 14.27
N LEU A 284 11.45 -15.49 14.35
CA LEU A 284 10.90 -16.42 13.35
C LEU A 284 9.53 -15.92 12.90
N PHE A 285 9.47 -15.36 11.69
CA PHE A 285 8.23 -14.90 11.10
C PHE A 285 7.70 -15.87 10.06
N MET A 286 6.38 -15.88 9.90
CA MET A 286 5.66 -16.87 9.10
C MET A 286 6.02 -18.30 9.52
N CYS A 287 6.18 -18.53 10.83
CA CYS A 287 6.64 -19.80 11.40
C CYS A 287 5.47 -20.77 11.63
N GLY A 288 4.68 -21.02 10.58
CA GLY A 288 3.46 -21.85 10.65
C GLY A 288 3.71 -23.31 11.02
N GLN A 289 4.94 -23.79 10.87
CA GLN A 289 5.35 -25.18 11.19
C GLN A 289 6.03 -25.32 12.57
N LEU A 290 6.03 -24.27 13.40
CA LEU A 290 6.60 -24.30 14.74
C LEU A 290 5.62 -25.00 15.72
N HIS A 291 6.00 -26.17 16.22
CA HIS A 291 5.18 -27.01 17.11
C HIS A 291 5.59 -26.88 18.59
N ASN A 292 4.77 -27.44 19.47
CA ASN A 292 5.03 -27.50 20.92
C ASN A 292 6.40 -28.09 21.25
N ASP A 293 6.76 -29.21 20.63
CA ASP A 293 8.03 -29.91 20.88
C ASP A 293 9.23 -29.02 20.55
N ASN A 294 9.13 -28.18 19.51
CA ASN A 294 10.16 -27.22 19.16
C ASN A 294 10.33 -26.17 20.27
N LEU A 295 9.23 -25.57 20.73
CA LEU A 295 9.29 -24.54 21.76
C LEU A 295 9.83 -25.10 23.08
N LYS A 296 9.41 -26.33 23.45
CA LYS A 296 9.95 -27.05 24.61
C LYS A 296 11.45 -27.34 24.47
N TYR A 297 11.87 -27.75 23.28
CA TYR A 297 13.28 -27.99 22.97
C TYR A 297 14.10 -26.69 23.06
N TYR A 298 13.55 -25.57 22.58
CA TYR A 298 14.18 -24.25 22.70
C TYR A 298 14.32 -23.85 24.17
N ASN A 299 13.28 -24.03 24.97
CA ASN A 299 13.32 -23.73 26.40
C ASN A 299 14.39 -24.54 27.15
N SER A 300 14.60 -25.78 26.72
CA SER A 300 15.56 -26.71 27.33
C SER A 300 17.02 -26.40 26.96
N ASN A 301 17.29 -25.93 25.74
CA ASN A 301 18.65 -25.80 25.22
C ASN A 301 19.13 -24.34 25.11
N LEU A 302 18.23 -23.39 24.87
CA LEU A 302 18.57 -21.98 24.66
C LEU A 302 18.48 -21.20 25.98
N LYS A 303 19.36 -21.51 26.92
CA LYS A 303 19.34 -20.93 28.28
C LYS A 303 19.69 -19.44 28.35
N LYS A 304 20.25 -18.87 27.28
CA LYS A 304 20.58 -17.44 27.16
C LYS A 304 19.54 -16.63 26.39
N LEU A 305 18.48 -17.26 25.90
CA LEU A 305 17.48 -16.63 25.06
C LEU A 305 16.64 -15.65 25.89
N THR A 306 16.75 -14.36 25.60
CA THR A 306 16.02 -13.28 26.29
C THR A 306 15.01 -12.60 25.38
N ASP A 307 15.19 -12.67 24.06
CA ASP A 307 14.38 -11.97 23.08
C ASP A 307 13.75 -12.99 22.12
N ILE A 308 12.41 -13.04 22.08
CA ILE A 308 11.66 -13.97 21.21
C ILE A 308 10.60 -13.18 20.46
N SER A 309 10.68 -13.23 19.13
CA SER A 309 9.69 -12.64 18.22
C SER A 309 9.14 -13.69 17.26
N LEU A 310 7.86 -14.04 17.40
CA LEU A 310 7.20 -15.08 16.60
C LEU A 310 6.00 -14.51 15.84
N ASN A 311 5.92 -14.75 14.53
CA ASN A 311 4.77 -14.38 13.71
C ASN A 311 4.16 -15.61 13.04
N GLY A 312 2.88 -15.84 13.28
CA GLY A 312 2.17 -17.02 12.78
C GLY A 312 2.48 -18.36 13.47
N PRO A 313 2.78 -18.45 14.79
CA PRO A 313 2.95 -19.74 15.46
C PRO A 313 1.59 -20.41 15.76
N PHE A 314 0.88 -20.83 14.71
CA PHE A 314 -0.50 -21.34 14.81
C PHE A 314 -0.63 -22.73 15.46
N LEU A 315 0.48 -23.48 15.58
CA LEU A 315 0.49 -24.85 16.09
C LEU A 315 0.88 -24.94 17.57
N ILE A 316 1.35 -23.84 18.17
CA ILE A 316 1.66 -23.79 19.59
C ILE A 316 0.37 -23.67 20.38
N SER A 317 0.11 -24.62 21.27
CA SER A 317 -1.08 -24.60 22.14
C SER A 317 -0.91 -23.65 23.33
N GLU A 318 -2.02 -23.13 23.84
CA GLU A 318 -2.05 -22.28 25.04
C GLU A 318 -1.33 -22.91 26.25
N ALA A 319 -1.55 -24.20 26.52
CA ALA A 319 -0.88 -24.91 27.61
C ALA A 319 0.66 -24.93 27.47
N MET A 320 1.16 -24.97 26.23
CA MET A 320 2.59 -24.94 25.96
C MET A 320 3.17 -23.53 26.14
N TRP A 321 2.40 -22.49 25.87
CA TRP A 321 2.82 -21.12 26.20
C TRP A 321 2.98 -20.93 27.70
N GLN A 322 2.02 -21.42 28.49
CA GLN A 322 2.09 -21.40 29.96
C GLN A 322 3.34 -22.15 30.44
N GLU A 323 3.49 -23.42 30.05
CA GLU A 323 4.68 -24.24 30.40
C GLU A 323 5.98 -23.56 29.98
N PHE A 324 6.02 -22.94 28.79
CA PHE A 324 7.20 -22.21 28.32
C PHE A 324 7.58 -21.05 29.25
N PHE A 325 6.62 -20.22 29.66
CA PHE A 325 6.89 -19.08 30.54
C PHE A 325 7.22 -19.51 31.97
N ASP A 326 6.51 -20.49 32.50
CA ASP A 326 6.73 -21.02 33.86
C ASP A 326 8.13 -21.64 34.00
N GLU A 327 8.62 -22.33 32.96
CA GLU A 327 9.97 -22.92 32.91
C GLU A 327 11.04 -21.95 32.33
N SER A 328 10.67 -20.70 32.03
CA SER A 328 11.59 -19.73 31.44
C SER A 328 12.58 -19.12 32.45
N ASP A 329 12.50 -19.45 33.74
CA ASP A 329 13.32 -18.87 34.81
C ASP A 329 13.36 -17.32 34.75
N ASN A 330 12.26 -16.70 34.31
CA ASN A 330 12.09 -15.25 34.16
C ASN A 330 13.16 -14.59 33.26
N ARG A 331 13.72 -15.34 32.30
CA ARG A 331 14.83 -14.86 31.45
C ARG A 331 14.36 -13.93 30.33
N ILE A 332 13.11 -14.05 29.90
CA ILE A 332 12.56 -13.29 28.77
C ILE A 332 12.43 -11.81 29.13
N THR A 333 13.03 -10.95 28.31
CA THR A 333 12.98 -9.50 28.45
C THR A 333 12.31 -8.81 27.27
N LYS A 334 12.28 -9.47 26.10
CA LYS A 334 11.54 -8.98 24.93
C LYS A 334 10.68 -10.11 24.38
N PHE A 335 9.38 -9.86 24.32
CA PHE A 335 8.43 -10.82 23.79
C PHE A 335 7.56 -10.16 22.74
N GLU A 336 7.51 -10.80 21.58
CA GLU A 336 6.65 -10.43 20.48
C GLU A 336 5.95 -11.68 19.95
N VAL A 337 4.63 -11.60 19.88
CA VAL A 337 3.81 -12.61 19.21
C VAL A 337 2.78 -11.93 18.34
N ARG A 338 2.70 -12.39 17.09
CA ARG A 338 1.80 -11.84 16.07
C ARG A 338 1.04 -12.92 15.33
N ASN A 339 -0.19 -12.60 14.92
CA ASN A 339 -1.04 -13.46 14.08
C ASN A 339 -1.20 -14.87 14.67
N THR A 340 -1.82 -15.02 15.83
CA THR A 340 -2.17 -16.34 16.37
C THR A 340 -3.41 -16.27 17.25
N HIS A 341 -4.31 -17.23 17.08
CA HIS A 341 -5.51 -17.37 17.91
C HIS A 341 -5.28 -18.29 19.12
N ARG A 342 -4.11 -18.94 19.22
CA ARG A 342 -3.79 -19.90 20.30
C ARG A 342 -2.99 -19.31 21.45
N PHE A 343 -2.60 -18.05 21.33
CA PHE A 343 -2.09 -17.29 22.47
C PHE A 343 -3.28 -16.66 23.19
N GLY A 344 -3.69 -17.31 24.28
CA GLY A 344 -4.89 -16.96 25.03
C GLY A 344 -4.60 -16.17 26.32
N ASN A 345 -5.67 -15.89 27.05
CA ASN A 345 -5.63 -15.11 28.29
C ASN A 345 -4.65 -15.69 29.33
N ASP A 346 -4.67 -17.01 29.53
CA ASP A 346 -3.80 -17.67 30.51
C ASP A 346 -2.33 -17.59 30.09
N SER A 347 -2.06 -17.59 28.77
CA SER A 347 -0.68 -17.41 28.26
C SER A 347 -0.12 -16.03 28.60
N LEU A 348 -0.95 -14.99 28.51
CA LEU A 348 -0.54 -13.63 28.87
C LEU A 348 -0.34 -13.50 30.39
N ILE A 349 -1.19 -14.14 31.19
CA ILE A 349 -1.03 -14.17 32.65
C ILE A 349 0.31 -14.82 33.04
N SER A 350 0.61 -16.02 32.53
CA SER A 350 1.90 -16.70 32.80
C SER A 350 3.12 -15.86 32.36
N LEU A 351 3.03 -15.18 31.21
CA LEU A 351 4.08 -14.26 30.75
C LEU A 351 4.30 -13.11 31.74
N LEU A 352 3.21 -12.47 32.18
CA LEU A 352 3.26 -11.32 33.09
C LEU A 352 3.76 -11.72 34.49
N GLU A 353 3.29 -12.84 35.03
CA GLU A 353 3.72 -13.37 36.33
C GLU A 353 5.21 -13.72 36.35
N SER A 354 5.69 -14.37 35.29
CA SER A 354 7.08 -14.81 35.19
C SER A 354 8.02 -13.65 34.85
N SER A 355 7.76 -12.96 33.73
CA SER A 355 8.71 -12.04 33.12
C SER A 355 8.33 -10.56 33.23
N GLY A 356 7.12 -10.22 33.69
CA GLY A 356 6.57 -8.86 33.67
C GLY A 356 7.49 -7.79 34.25
N LYS A 357 8.17 -8.08 35.37
CA LYS A 357 9.08 -7.13 36.05
C LYS A 357 10.38 -6.82 35.28
N ARG A 358 10.73 -7.64 34.28
CA ARG A 358 11.96 -7.51 33.48
C ARG A 358 11.66 -7.20 32.01
N LEU A 359 10.40 -7.12 31.62
CA LEU A 359 10.01 -6.84 30.25
C LEU A 359 10.44 -5.42 29.86
N THR A 360 11.25 -5.38 28.81
CA THR A 360 11.67 -4.15 28.11
C THR A 360 10.87 -3.95 26.82
N SER A 361 10.40 -5.04 26.20
CA SER A 361 9.53 -4.97 25.02
C SER A 361 8.39 -5.98 25.11
N LEU A 362 7.18 -5.50 24.91
CA LEU A 362 5.97 -6.31 24.82
C LEU A 362 5.21 -5.93 23.55
N LYS A 363 5.10 -6.88 22.61
CA LYS A 363 4.41 -6.67 21.34
C LYS A 363 3.38 -7.76 21.08
N LEU A 364 2.12 -7.36 21.10
CA LEU A 364 0.96 -8.21 20.92
C LEU A 364 0.18 -7.67 19.72
N SER A 365 0.11 -8.46 18.64
CA SER A 365 -0.57 -8.03 17.40
C SER A 365 -1.46 -9.12 16.84
N ARG A 366 -2.74 -8.81 16.57
CA ARG A 366 -3.70 -9.74 15.94
C ARG A 366 -3.78 -11.07 16.70
N LEU A 367 -4.13 -10.97 17.98
CA LEU A 367 -4.22 -12.10 18.91
C LEU A 367 -5.68 -12.37 19.27
N ASP A 368 -6.36 -13.19 18.45
CA ASP A 368 -7.79 -13.45 18.62
C ASP A 368 -8.13 -14.23 19.90
N GLY A 369 -7.13 -14.91 20.48
CA GLY A 369 -7.26 -15.65 21.74
C GLY A 369 -7.28 -14.76 22.99
N LEU A 370 -6.87 -13.49 22.89
CA LEU A 370 -6.98 -12.51 23.97
C LEU A 370 -8.33 -11.81 23.85
N ASP A 371 -9.33 -12.31 24.58
CA ASP A 371 -10.74 -11.92 24.43
C ASP A 371 -11.34 -11.25 25.67
N SER A 372 -10.53 -10.99 26.70
CA SER A 372 -10.93 -10.41 27.97
C SER A 372 -10.17 -9.12 28.28
N SER A 373 -10.89 -8.02 28.52
CA SER A 373 -10.30 -6.74 28.93
C SER A 373 -9.59 -6.83 30.29
N ALA A 374 -10.15 -7.62 31.21
CA ALA A 374 -9.60 -7.82 32.55
C ALA A 374 -8.17 -8.37 32.54
N VAL A 375 -7.77 -9.10 31.49
CA VAL A 375 -6.42 -9.66 31.35
C VAL A 375 -5.44 -8.58 30.91
N TYR A 376 -5.85 -7.68 30.03
CA TYR A 376 -5.05 -6.51 29.68
C TYR A 376 -4.88 -5.58 30.89
N ASP A 377 -5.91 -5.42 31.71
CA ASP A 377 -5.87 -4.61 32.95
C ASP A 377 -4.84 -5.15 33.97
N LEU A 378 -4.37 -6.38 33.83
CA LEU A 378 -3.28 -6.92 34.65
C LEU A 378 -1.90 -6.36 34.25
N ILE A 379 -1.72 -5.90 33.01
CA ILE A 379 -0.41 -5.43 32.50
C ILE A 379 0.20 -4.36 33.44
N PRO A 380 -0.50 -3.26 33.79
CA PRO A 380 0.01 -2.26 34.74
C PRO A 380 0.47 -2.84 36.09
N HIS A 381 -0.16 -3.93 36.56
CA HIS A 381 0.14 -4.51 37.87
C HIS A 381 1.41 -5.38 37.89
N TYR A 382 1.81 -5.92 36.74
CA TYR A 382 2.95 -6.82 36.62
C TYR A 382 4.21 -6.16 36.05
N ILE A 383 4.05 -5.10 35.25
CA ILE A 383 5.20 -4.37 34.70
C ILE A 383 5.89 -3.53 35.78
N GLN A 384 7.22 -3.49 35.74
CA GLN A 384 8.00 -2.64 36.62
C GLN A 384 8.07 -1.21 36.06
N THR A 385 7.97 -0.23 36.94
CA THR A 385 8.09 1.21 36.61
C THR A 385 9.33 1.50 35.78
N SER A 386 9.16 2.26 34.70
CA SER A 386 10.24 2.74 33.81
C SER A 386 11.17 1.64 33.26
N THR A 387 10.64 0.43 33.00
CA THR A 387 11.41 -0.66 32.37
C THR A 387 11.08 -0.89 30.90
N LEU A 388 9.82 -0.66 30.51
CA LEU A 388 9.34 -0.93 29.16
C LEU A 388 9.75 0.20 28.20
N THR A 389 10.48 -0.16 27.14
CA THR A 389 10.92 0.75 26.08
C THR A 389 10.04 0.65 24.84
N ASP A 390 9.45 -0.52 24.59
CA ASP A 390 8.66 -0.80 23.39
C ASP A 390 7.34 -1.48 23.76
N LEU A 391 6.23 -0.81 23.48
CA LEU A 391 4.88 -1.34 23.67
C LEU A 391 4.13 -1.37 22.34
N GLU A 392 3.62 -2.54 21.98
CA GLU A 392 2.68 -2.70 20.86
C GLU A 392 1.48 -3.52 21.33
N LEU A 393 0.30 -2.91 21.29
CA LEU A 393 -0.99 -3.57 21.46
C LEU A 393 -1.80 -3.22 20.21
N SER A 394 -1.83 -4.10 19.21
CA SER A 394 -2.42 -3.78 17.91
C SER A 394 -3.42 -4.81 17.39
N TYR A 395 -4.43 -4.30 16.70
CA TYR A 395 -5.53 -5.06 16.09
C TYR A 395 -6.16 -6.07 17.06
N PRO A 396 -6.72 -5.61 18.20
CA PRO A 396 -7.47 -6.48 19.09
C PRO A 396 -8.71 -7.05 18.36
N ASN A 397 -9.15 -8.23 18.76
CA ASN A 397 -10.31 -8.90 18.14
C ASN A 397 -11.63 -8.12 18.36
N LYS A 398 -11.74 -7.44 19.50
CA LYS A 398 -12.86 -6.54 19.81
C LYS A 398 -12.35 -5.17 20.22
N GLU A 399 -13.14 -4.15 19.91
CA GLU A 399 -12.80 -2.74 20.11
C GLU A 399 -12.73 -2.36 21.59
N ASP A 400 -13.48 -3.05 22.46
CA ASP A 400 -13.60 -2.78 23.89
C ASP A 400 -12.48 -3.39 24.75
N LEU A 401 -11.56 -4.15 24.15
CA LEU A 401 -10.47 -4.79 24.87
C LEU A 401 -9.36 -3.81 25.26
N ILE A 402 -9.11 -2.80 24.42
CA ILE A 402 -8.08 -1.79 24.63
C ILE A 402 -8.76 -0.43 24.80
N THR A 403 -8.83 0.04 26.03
CA THR A 403 -9.51 1.29 26.40
C THR A 403 -8.50 2.40 26.73
N ASP A 404 -8.98 3.64 26.74
CA ASP A 404 -8.17 4.80 27.15
C ASP A 404 -7.62 4.62 28.58
N GLU A 405 -8.47 4.20 29.52
CA GLU A 405 -8.09 4.00 30.93
C GLU A 405 -6.94 3.00 31.08
N LEU A 406 -7.03 1.86 30.37
CA LEU A 406 -5.97 0.86 30.33
C LEU A 406 -4.64 1.45 29.86
N LEU A 407 -4.64 2.12 28.70
CA LEU A 407 -3.40 2.68 28.16
C LEU A 407 -2.85 3.80 29.04
N ILE A 408 -3.69 4.68 29.58
CA ILE A 408 -3.28 5.72 30.52
C ILE A 408 -2.60 5.08 31.75
N ASN A 409 -3.16 4.01 32.30
CA ASN A 409 -2.57 3.29 33.43
C ASN A 409 -1.21 2.65 33.07
N ILE A 410 -1.08 2.05 31.89
CA ILE A 410 0.20 1.50 31.42
C ILE A 410 1.24 2.63 31.25
N LEU A 411 0.86 3.73 30.60
CA LEU A 411 1.74 4.87 30.33
C LEU A 411 2.13 5.61 31.61
N ALA A 412 1.26 5.69 32.62
CA ALA A 412 1.61 6.27 33.91
C ALA A 412 2.76 5.52 34.63
N ILE A 413 2.90 4.21 34.37
CA ILE A 413 3.94 3.36 34.97
C ILE A 413 5.21 3.29 34.11
N SER A 414 5.04 3.24 32.78
CA SER A 414 6.12 2.93 31.83
C SER A 414 6.51 4.08 30.90
N GLY A 415 5.75 5.17 30.87
CA GLY A 415 5.90 6.24 29.88
C GLY A 415 7.26 6.93 29.90
N GLU A 416 7.92 7.03 31.06
CA GLU A 416 9.23 7.67 31.18
C GLU A 416 10.31 6.93 30.39
N SER A 417 10.27 5.60 30.35
CA SER A 417 11.23 4.77 29.59
C SER A 417 10.78 4.47 28.16
N LEU A 418 9.52 4.77 27.82
CA LEU A 418 8.92 4.35 26.56
C LEU A 418 9.49 5.14 25.37
N VAL A 419 10.05 4.41 24.42
CA VAL A 419 10.67 4.93 23.19
C VAL A 419 9.76 4.68 21.97
N SER A 420 9.04 3.56 21.96
CA SER A 420 8.14 3.16 20.88
C SER A 420 6.77 2.74 21.41
N LEU A 421 5.72 3.35 20.87
CA LEU A 421 4.32 3.02 21.13
C LEU A 421 3.58 2.72 19.82
N ASN A 422 3.00 1.53 19.73
CA ASN A 422 2.12 1.14 18.63
C ASN A 422 0.75 0.68 19.17
N VAL A 423 -0.31 1.35 18.74
CA VAL A 423 -1.70 1.07 19.09
C VAL A 423 -2.57 0.94 17.83
N ASP A 424 -1.99 0.40 16.76
CA ASP A 424 -2.64 0.28 15.46
C ASP A 424 -3.93 -0.56 15.55
N GLY A 425 -5.01 -0.09 14.96
CA GLY A 425 -6.29 -0.79 14.92
C GLY A 425 -7.06 -0.87 16.25
N CYS A 426 -6.62 -0.16 17.30
CA CYS A 426 -7.34 -0.06 18.57
C CYS A 426 -8.46 0.99 18.49
N THR A 427 -9.50 0.73 17.69
CA THR A 427 -10.58 1.69 17.38
C THR A 427 -11.33 2.22 18.61
N GLY A 428 -11.26 1.54 19.76
CA GLY A 428 -11.83 2.01 21.04
C GLY A 428 -11.15 3.23 21.68
N LEU A 429 -9.97 3.64 21.19
CA LEU A 429 -9.20 4.75 21.77
C LEU A 429 -9.71 6.12 21.30
N THR A 430 -9.79 7.06 22.24
CA THR A 430 -10.26 8.44 22.00
C THR A 430 -9.17 9.47 22.27
N ASP A 431 -9.50 10.76 22.11
CA ASP A 431 -8.60 11.87 22.41
C ASP A 431 -8.06 11.83 23.85
N ALA A 432 -8.80 11.23 24.79
CA ALA A 432 -8.40 11.08 26.19
C ALA A 432 -7.07 10.33 26.32
N PHE A 433 -6.84 9.27 25.53
CA PHE A 433 -5.56 8.56 25.52
C PHE A 433 -4.37 9.48 25.19
N LEU A 434 -4.54 10.41 24.25
CA LEU A 434 -3.48 11.34 23.87
C LEU A 434 -3.30 12.45 24.91
N ILE A 435 -4.39 13.03 25.42
CA ILE A 435 -4.39 14.17 26.35
C ILE A 435 -4.01 13.77 27.77
N ASP A 436 -4.48 12.61 28.25
CA ASP A 436 -4.25 12.16 29.62
C ASP A 436 -3.15 11.11 29.73
N GLY A 437 -2.79 10.45 28.62
CA GLY A 437 -1.74 9.43 28.56
C GLY A 437 -0.45 9.96 27.94
N VAL A 438 -0.42 10.02 26.61
CA VAL A 438 0.81 10.27 25.84
C VAL A 438 1.41 11.64 26.19
N SER A 439 0.61 12.69 26.20
CA SER A 439 1.09 14.07 26.41
C SER A 439 1.75 14.27 27.78
N LYS A 440 1.33 13.51 28.80
CA LYS A 440 1.74 13.68 30.20
C LYS A 440 2.89 12.76 30.60
N PHE A 441 2.88 11.51 30.13
CA PHE A 441 3.76 10.49 30.69
C PHE A 441 4.93 10.09 29.78
N CYS A 442 4.96 10.50 28.50
CA CYS A 442 5.90 9.94 27.52
C CYS A 442 6.99 10.93 27.02
N PRO A 443 7.92 11.41 27.86
CA PRO A 443 8.91 12.42 27.48
C PRO A 443 9.96 11.93 26.47
N ASN A 444 10.22 10.62 26.42
CA ASN A 444 11.29 10.01 25.61
C ASN A 444 10.75 9.27 24.36
N LEU A 445 9.46 9.40 24.06
CA LEU A 445 8.87 8.73 22.90
C LEU A 445 9.47 9.28 21.61
N THR A 446 9.83 8.38 20.71
CA THR A 446 10.37 8.72 19.39
C THR A 446 9.59 8.04 18.26
N HIS A 447 8.92 6.92 18.53
CA HIS A 447 8.11 6.19 17.55
C HIS A 447 6.67 6.11 18.03
N LEU A 448 5.74 6.61 17.22
CA LEU A 448 4.30 6.57 17.50
C LEU A 448 3.55 6.03 16.27
N SER A 449 2.83 4.94 16.45
CA SER A 449 1.94 4.38 15.43
C SER A 449 0.54 4.21 16.00
N MET A 450 -0.45 4.74 15.27
CA MET A 450 -1.86 4.72 15.65
C MET A 450 -2.75 4.55 14.41
N VAL A 451 -2.36 3.61 13.55
CA VAL A 451 -3.02 3.36 12.26
C VAL A 451 -4.48 2.99 12.47
N GLY A 452 -5.37 3.66 11.74
CA GLY A 452 -6.80 3.32 11.73
C GLY A 452 -7.55 3.65 13.02
N LEU A 453 -7.04 4.57 13.85
CA LEU A 453 -7.83 5.14 14.94
C LEU A 453 -8.79 6.20 14.39
N ASP A 454 -10.08 5.90 14.35
CA ASP A 454 -11.10 6.74 13.72
C ASP A 454 -11.79 7.72 14.69
N GLN A 455 -11.74 7.43 16.00
CA GLN A 455 -12.31 8.28 17.06
C GLN A 455 -11.43 9.48 17.44
N ILE A 456 -10.17 9.53 17.00
CA ILE A 456 -9.25 10.64 17.29
C ILE A 456 -9.61 11.86 16.45
N THR A 457 -9.80 13.01 17.09
CA THR A 457 -10.22 14.25 16.44
C THR A 457 -9.05 15.20 16.16
N ASP A 458 -9.25 16.10 15.18
CA ASP A 458 -8.27 17.13 14.83
C ASP A 458 -7.96 18.08 16.01
N ASP A 459 -8.99 18.45 16.77
CA ASP A 459 -8.85 19.35 17.93
C ASP A 459 -8.24 18.65 19.15
N GLY A 460 -8.63 17.39 19.42
CA GLY A 460 -8.08 16.61 20.52
C GLY A 460 -6.60 16.29 20.32
N PHE A 461 -6.20 15.86 19.12
CA PHE A 461 -4.80 15.63 18.78
C PHE A 461 -3.98 16.93 18.87
N ALA A 462 -4.49 18.04 18.33
CA ALA A 462 -3.77 19.32 18.37
C ALA A 462 -3.55 19.81 19.82
N SER A 463 -4.58 19.69 20.67
CA SER A 463 -4.50 20.05 22.08
C SER A 463 -3.49 19.18 22.84
N ALA A 464 -3.54 17.86 22.62
CA ALA A 464 -2.59 16.93 23.20
C ALA A 464 -1.14 17.26 22.82
N PHE A 465 -0.87 17.54 21.54
CA PHE A 465 0.49 17.84 21.06
C PHE A 465 1.01 19.21 21.48
N GLU A 466 0.12 20.19 21.74
CA GLU A 466 0.53 21.47 22.33
C GLU A 466 1.05 21.29 23.76
N GLU A 467 0.38 20.49 24.58
CA GLU A 467 0.89 20.12 25.90
C GLU A 467 2.12 19.24 25.81
N TYR A 468 2.11 18.27 24.90
CA TYR A 468 3.19 17.31 24.73
C TYR A 468 4.52 17.99 24.37
N SER A 469 4.48 19.09 23.63
CA SER A 469 5.69 19.87 23.29
C SER A 469 6.44 20.43 24.50
N LYS A 470 5.78 20.50 25.66
CA LYS A 470 6.40 20.91 26.94
C LYS A 470 7.08 19.74 27.66
N VAL A 471 6.65 18.51 27.36
CA VAL A 471 7.09 17.26 28.02
C VAL A 471 8.15 16.56 27.17
N ASN A 472 7.89 16.37 25.87
CA ASN A 472 8.84 15.76 24.94
C ASN A 472 9.67 16.83 24.21
N GLY A 473 10.82 17.17 24.78
CA GLY A 473 11.80 18.05 24.13
C GLY A 473 12.62 17.38 23.01
N GLY A 474 12.58 16.04 22.92
CA GLY A 474 13.32 15.25 21.93
C GLY A 474 12.62 15.11 20.59
N GLY A 475 11.31 15.37 20.54
CA GLY A 475 10.46 15.21 19.37
C GLY A 475 10.34 13.76 18.89
N LEU A 476 9.46 13.54 17.92
CA LEU A 476 9.23 12.23 17.30
C LEU A 476 10.12 12.03 16.07
N LEU A 477 10.64 10.82 15.89
CA LEU A 477 11.42 10.39 14.73
C LEU A 477 10.53 9.70 13.69
N ASN A 478 9.64 8.82 14.13
CA ASN A 478 8.81 8.00 13.25
C ASN A 478 7.35 8.10 13.68
N VAL A 479 6.49 8.59 12.79
CA VAL A 479 5.07 8.81 13.09
C VAL A 479 4.20 8.21 12.00
N ASN A 480 3.27 7.34 12.39
CA ASN A 480 2.34 6.69 11.48
C ASN A 480 0.89 6.96 11.86
N LEU A 481 0.25 7.82 11.06
CA LEU A 481 -1.14 8.27 11.19
C LEU A 481 -2.01 7.77 10.02
N CYS A 482 -1.60 6.68 9.38
CA CYS A 482 -2.34 6.11 8.25
C CYS A 482 -3.79 5.80 8.68
N LYS A 483 -4.76 6.28 7.89
CA LYS A 483 -6.21 6.10 8.13
C LYS A 483 -6.74 6.64 9.47
N VAL A 484 -6.06 7.61 10.09
CA VAL A 484 -6.62 8.37 11.23
C VAL A 484 -7.52 9.48 10.69
N THR A 485 -8.67 9.07 10.16
CA THR A 485 -9.56 9.89 9.32
C THR A 485 -10.08 11.16 9.98
N GLY A 486 -10.05 11.22 11.31
CA GLY A 486 -10.47 12.39 12.07
C GLY A 486 -9.50 13.56 12.01
N LEU A 487 -8.21 13.34 11.70
CA LEU A 487 -7.17 14.37 11.69
C LEU A 487 -7.22 15.26 10.45
N GLY A 488 -6.89 16.54 10.63
CA GLY A 488 -6.77 17.55 9.60
C GLY A 488 -5.59 18.49 9.84
N ASP A 489 -5.76 19.75 9.43
CA ASP A 489 -4.68 20.73 9.37
C ASP A 489 -4.12 21.08 10.76
N LYS A 490 -4.98 21.19 11.79
CA LYS A 490 -4.53 21.59 13.14
C LYS A 490 -3.66 20.51 13.78
N ALA A 491 -4.07 19.25 13.68
CA ALA A 491 -3.33 18.11 14.23
C ALA A 491 -1.95 17.98 13.60
N VAL A 492 -1.88 17.99 12.26
CA VAL A 492 -0.60 17.88 11.55
C VAL A 492 0.30 19.09 11.81
N TYR A 493 -0.27 20.29 11.95
CA TYR A 493 0.51 21.47 12.35
C TYR A 493 1.09 21.36 13.76
N ALA A 494 0.30 20.88 14.72
CA ALA A 494 0.76 20.65 16.09
C ALA A 494 1.90 19.62 16.14
N LEU A 495 1.77 18.53 15.37
CA LEU A 495 2.84 17.54 15.19
C LEU A 495 4.12 18.19 14.63
N PHE A 496 4.00 19.00 13.58
CA PHE A 496 5.18 19.66 12.99
C PHE A 496 5.82 20.66 13.94
N LYS A 497 5.03 21.43 14.71
CA LYS A 497 5.59 22.32 15.74
C LYS A 497 6.44 21.55 16.75
N ASN A 498 5.99 20.38 17.16
CA ASN A 498 6.70 19.55 18.12
C ASN A 498 7.93 18.86 17.52
N SER A 499 7.84 18.33 16.29
CA SER A 499 8.80 17.34 15.77
C SER A 499 9.40 17.66 14.40
N CYS A 500 9.24 18.89 13.87
CA CYS A 500 9.75 19.22 12.53
C CYS A 500 11.28 19.08 12.36
N SER A 501 12.04 19.28 13.43
CA SER A 501 13.50 19.17 13.41
C SER A 501 14.01 17.73 13.51
N THR A 502 13.16 16.79 13.93
CA THR A 502 13.57 15.42 14.32
C THR A 502 12.93 14.33 13.46
N LEU A 503 11.74 14.57 12.89
CA LEU A 503 11.04 13.61 12.04
C LEU A 503 11.91 13.07 10.89
N VAL A 504 11.99 11.75 10.81
CA VAL A 504 12.73 10.97 9.80
C VAL A 504 11.76 10.22 8.88
N GLU A 505 10.69 9.65 9.44
CA GLU A 505 9.65 8.93 8.70
C GLU A 505 8.26 9.41 9.13
N LEU A 506 7.43 9.76 8.15
CA LEU A 506 6.07 10.24 8.41
C LEU A 506 5.09 9.57 7.45
N ASN A 507 4.02 9.01 8.00
CA ASN A 507 2.91 8.46 7.23
C ASN A 507 1.62 9.23 7.58
N LEU A 508 1.09 9.95 6.58
CA LEU A 508 -0.15 10.72 6.59
C LEU A 508 -1.18 10.12 5.60
N ASN A 509 -1.03 8.85 5.26
CA ASN A 509 -1.86 8.20 4.25
C ASN A 509 -3.35 8.22 4.67
N SER A 510 -4.23 8.50 3.72
CA SER A 510 -5.69 8.57 3.93
C SER A 510 -6.16 9.68 4.89
N LEU A 511 -5.35 10.72 5.14
CA LEU A 511 -5.78 11.92 5.86
C LEU A 511 -6.52 12.89 4.93
N TYR A 512 -7.80 12.59 4.66
CA TYR A 512 -8.59 13.33 3.66
C TYR A 512 -9.01 14.74 4.06
N LYS A 513 -8.90 15.13 5.35
CA LYS A 513 -9.24 16.48 5.83
C LYS A 513 -8.12 17.49 5.66
N LEU A 514 -6.93 17.05 5.23
CA LEU A 514 -5.84 17.98 4.94
C LEU A 514 -6.20 18.87 3.76
N SER A 515 -6.05 20.19 3.94
CA SER A 515 -6.33 21.17 2.90
C SER A 515 -5.10 21.48 2.04
N LYS A 516 -5.34 21.90 0.80
CA LYS A 516 -4.25 22.33 -0.09
C LYS A 516 -3.63 23.62 0.45
N GLU A 517 -4.46 24.51 0.98
CA GLU A 517 -4.09 25.77 1.60
C GLU A 517 -3.12 25.54 2.76
N PHE A 518 -3.40 24.58 3.64
CA PHE A 518 -2.51 24.21 4.74
C PHE A 518 -1.16 23.71 4.24
N LEU A 519 -1.15 22.70 3.36
CA LEU A 519 0.09 22.14 2.82
C LEU A 519 0.92 23.23 2.10
N TYR A 520 0.25 24.10 1.33
CA TYR A 520 0.90 25.23 0.68
C TYR A 520 1.53 26.18 1.70
N GLN A 521 0.80 26.57 2.75
CA GLN A 521 1.30 27.46 3.79
C GLN A 521 2.51 26.85 4.51
N VAL A 522 2.42 25.60 4.96
CA VAL A 522 3.46 24.99 5.78
C VAL A 522 4.77 24.81 5.02
N PHE A 523 4.73 24.51 3.72
CA PHE A 523 5.93 24.33 2.89
C PHE A 523 6.40 25.60 2.17
N THR A 524 5.74 26.74 2.37
CA THR A 524 6.09 28.02 1.74
C THR A 524 6.67 29.00 2.77
N ASP A 525 7.64 29.82 2.35
CA ASP A 525 8.25 30.86 3.18
C ASP A 525 7.21 31.83 3.79
N ASP A 526 7.41 32.21 5.04
CA ASP A 526 6.51 33.12 5.78
C ASP A 526 6.41 34.52 5.16
N HIS A 527 7.41 34.94 4.39
CA HIS A 527 7.41 36.23 3.69
C HIS A 527 6.71 36.19 2.34
N ASN A 528 6.18 35.03 1.92
CA ASN A 528 5.50 34.87 0.64
C ASN A 528 4.29 35.81 0.55
N VAL A 529 4.09 36.38 -0.64
CA VAL A 529 2.98 37.29 -0.96
C VAL A 529 1.62 36.66 -0.63
N TYR A 530 1.45 35.36 -0.85
CA TYR A 530 0.23 34.63 -0.53
C TYR A 530 -0.10 34.71 0.97
N LYS A 531 0.87 34.42 1.86
CA LYS A 531 0.67 34.48 3.31
C LYS A 531 0.42 35.89 3.81
N LYS A 532 1.12 36.89 3.25
CA LYS A 532 0.87 38.31 3.58
C LYS A 532 -0.54 38.75 3.20
N LYS A 533 -1.03 38.32 2.04
CA LYS A 533 -2.42 38.57 1.62
C LYS A 533 -3.40 37.86 2.55
N LEU A 534 -3.14 36.60 2.90
CA LEU A 534 -3.98 35.83 3.82
C LEU A 534 -4.04 36.51 5.21
N GLN A 535 -2.91 36.94 5.75
CA GLN A 535 -2.85 37.69 7.01
C GLN A 535 -3.69 38.97 6.94
N HIS A 536 -3.56 39.75 5.86
CA HIS A 536 -4.35 40.97 5.68
C HIS A 536 -5.86 40.71 5.60
N ARG A 537 -6.28 39.57 5.00
CA ARG A 537 -7.70 39.17 4.98
C ARG A 537 -8.21 38.80 6.38
N ILE A 538 -7.39 38.08 7.15
CA ILE A 538 -7.68 37.73 8.55
C ILE A 538 -7.79 39.00 9.40
N ASP A 539 -6.84 39.92 9.27
CA ASP A 539 -6.82 41.19 10.01
C ASP A 539 -8.03 42.08 9.68
N ASN A 540 -8.54 42.00 8.45
CA ASN A 540 -9.75 42.68 8.00
C ASN A 540 -11.05 41.98 8.42
N GLY A 541 -10.98 40.85 9.12
CA GLY A 541 -12.15 40.09 9.54
C GLY A 541 -12.92 39.44 8.39
N GLU A 542 -12.27 39.22 7.24
CA GLU A 542 -12.88 38.50 6.12
C GLU A 542 -13.09 37.03 6.52
N SER A 543 -14.32 36.51 6.33
CA SER A 543 -14.59 35.08 6.42
C SER A 543 -14.34 34.42 5.06
N SER A 544 -14.00 33.14 5.07
CA SER A 544 -13.87 32.28 3.90
C SER A 544 -15.21 31.95 3.20
N GLY A 545 -16.33 32.49 3.70
CA GLY A 545 -17.69 32.18 3.24
C GLY A 545 -18.45 31.35 4.27
N GLU A 546 -19.77 31.21 4.10
CA GLU A 546 -20.64 30.52 5.08
C GLU A 546 -20.41 28.99 5.17
N THR A 547 -19.73 28.41 4.17
CA THR A 547 -19.53 26.95 4.02
C THR A 547 -18.07 26.51 4.06
N GLU A 548 -17.12 27.45 4.17
CA GLU A 548 -15.68 27.15 4.19
C GLU A 548 -15.12 27.25 5.63
N PRO A 549 -14.09 26.44 5.97
CA PRO A 549 -13.44 26.53 7.27
C PRO A 549 -12.80 27.91 7.47
N PRO A 550 -12.71 28.43 8.71
CA PRO A 550 -12.19 29.77 9.00
C PRO A 550 -10.77 29.96 8.44
N LEU A 551 -10.45 31.20 8.06
CA LEU A 551 -9.10 31.53 7.60
C LEU A 551 -8.11 31.37 8.76
N VAL A 552 -7.20 30.42 8.64
CA VAL A 552 -6.12 30.17 9.61
C VAL A 552 -4.77 30.40 8.95
N LEU A 553 -3.89 31.13 9.64
CA LEU A 553 -2.50 31.30 9.23
C LEU A 553 -1.61 30.23 9.87
N TYR A 554 -0.85 29.54 9.03
CA TYR A 554 0.18 28.56 9.43
C TYR A 554 1.58 29.06 9.06
N ASN A 555 2.51 28.98 10.03
CA ASN A 555 3.91 29.32 9.81
C ASN A 555 4.62 28.21 9.03
N GLN A 556 5.71 28.56 8.36
CA GLN A 556 6.54 27.62 7.63
C GLN A 556 7.12 26.59 8.60
N THR A 557 7.09 25.32 8.23
CA THR A 557 7.84 24.28 8.92
C THR A 557 8.85 23.64 7.98
N ARG A 558 10.04 23.34 8.51
CA ARG A 558 11.14 22.75 7.74
C ARG A 558 11.46 21.37 8.26
N LEU A 559 11.06 20.36 7.51
CA LEU A 559 11.28 18.95 7.82
C LEU A 559 12.69 18.53 7.35
N THR A 560 13.71 18.98 8.08
CA THR A 560 15.11 18.91 7.64
C THR A 560 15.70 17.50 7.66
N LEU A 561 15.17 16.62 8.52
CA LEU A 561 15.63 15.24 8.67
C LEU A 561 14.73 14.21 7.98
N LEU A 562 13.60 14.64 7.43
CA LEU A 562 12.62 13.73 6.83
C LEU A 562 13.21 13.02 5.62
N THR A 563 13.15 11.69 5.63
CA THR A 563 13.70 10.82 4.59
C THR A 563 12.62 10.08 3.82
N THR A 564 11.51 9.74 4.49
CA THR A 564 10.36 9.03 3.92
C THR A 564 9.08 9.73 4.32
N LEU A 565 8.24 10.02 3.32
CA LEU A 565 6.91 10.58 3.51
C LEU A 565 5.89 9.76 2.71
N ASP A 566 4.89 9.21 3.38
CA ASP A 566 3.70 8.63 2.74
C ASP A 566 2.54 9.60 2.91
N ILE A 567 2.06 10.14 1.79
CA ILE A 567 0.91 11.04 1.71
C ILE A 567 -0.12 10.50 0.71
N GLY A 568 -0.16 9.18 0.52
CA GLY A 568 -1.13 8.56 -0.37
C GLY A 568 -2.58 8.78 0.09
N PHE A 569 -3.50 8.84 -0.85
CA PHE A 569 -4.93 9.09 -0.64
C PHE A 569 -5.21 10.43 0.07
N VAL A 570 -4.31 11.41 -0.05
CA VAL A 570 -4.50 12.79 0.44
C VAL A 570 -4.89 13.67 -0.75
N ARG A 571 -6.21 13.85 -0.94
CA ARG A 571 -6.81 14.53 -2.11
C ARG A 571 -6.31 15.95 -2.38
N ALA A 572 -5.77 16.62 -1.37
CA ALA A 572 -5.21 17.97 -1.47
C ALA A 572 -3.83 18.02 -2.16
N VAL A 573 -3.14 16.88 -2.30
CA VAL A 573 -1.81 16.81 -2.90
C VAL A 573 -1.92 16.84 -4.43
N ASP A 574 -1.21 17.78 -5.04
CA ASP A 574 -1.07 17.93 -6.49
C ASP A 574 0.39 18.21 -6.88
N ASP A 575 0.64 18.38 -8.19
CA ASP A 575 1.97 18.66 -8.74
C ASP A 575 2.67 19.87 -8.11
N GLU A 576 1.92 20.88 -7.65
CA GLU A 576 2.46 22.08 -7.01
C GLU A 576 2.91 21.76 -5.57
N ILE A 577 2.06 21.08 -4.80
CA ILE A 577 2.39 20.64 -3.44
C ILE A 577 3.58 19.68 -3.46
N LEU A 578 3.62 18.75 -4.40
CA LEU A 578 4.75 17.83 -4.59
C LEU A 578 6.08 18.56 -4.77
N LYS A 579 6.08 19.61 -5.58
CA LYS A 579 7.25 20.46 -5.80
C LYS A 579 7.68 21.14 -4.50
N LEU A 580 6.74 21.75 -3.77
CA LEU A 580 7.00 22.43 -2.50
C LEU A 580 7.57 21.48 -1.44
N ILE A 581 7.01 20.26 -1.32
CA ILE A 581 7.53 19.23 -0.41
C ILE A 581 8.97 18.87 -0.76
N GLY A 582 9.26 18.66 -2.05
CA GLY A 582 10.61 18.33 -2.53
C GLY A 582 11.65 19.44 -2.31
N GLU A 583 11.23 20.70 -2.31
CA GLU A 583 12.09 21.86 -2.03
C GLU A 583 12.28 22.09 -0.52
N SER A 584 11.22 21.88 0.28
CA SER A 584 11.24 22.11 1.73
C SER A 584 11.86 20.98 2.55
N CYS A 585 11.96 19.77 1.98
CA CYS A 585 12.50 18.58 2.66
C CYS A 585 13.83 18.12 2.02
N PRO A 586 14.99 18.67 2.45
CA PRO A 586 16.28 18.44 1.79
C PRO A 586 16.85 17.03 1.99
N LYS A 587 16.35 16.22 2.91
CA LYS A 587 16.77 14.82 3.05
C LYS A 587 15.76 13.82 2.51
N LEU A 588 14.63 14.30 1.97
CA LEU A 588 13.57 13.44 1.50
C LEU A 588 14.06 12.61 0.32
N SER A 589 13.93 11.30 0.46
CA SER A 589 14.42 10.29 -0.47
C SER A 589 13.30 9.48 -1.08
N VAL A 590 12.24 9.20 -0.32
CA VAL A 590 11.06 8.45 -0.76
C VAL A 590 9.80 9.26 -0.43
N LEU A 591 8.95 9.45 -1.44
CA LEU A 591 7.66 10.11 -1.34
C LEU A 591 6.59 9.23 -2.00
N GLU A 592 5.59 8.80 -1.24
CA GLU A 592 4.50 7.96 -1.72
C GLU A 592 3.23 8.80 -1.88
N VAL A 593 2.61 8.73 -3.07
CA VAL A 593 1.41 9.51 -3.48
C VAL A 593 0.34 8.61 -4.12
N TYR A 594 0.26 7.35 -3.68
CA TYR A 594 -0.72 6.40 -4.21
C TYR A 594 -2.15 6.94 -4.05
N GLY A 595 -2.95 6.87 -5.11
CA GLY A 595 -4.35 7.35 -5.09
C GLY A 595 -4.53 8.86 -5.22
N ASP A 596 -3.44 9.64 -5.28
CA ASP A 596 -3.51 11.09 -5.47
C ASP A 596 -3.60 11.42 -6.95
N ASN A 597 -4.82 11.37 -7.49
CA ASN A 597 -5.08 11.51 -8.93
C ASN A 597 -4.63 12.86 -9.54
N ARG A 598 -4.32 13.87 -8.71
CA ARG A 598 -3.81 15.18 -9.15
C ARG A 598 -2.28 15.21 -9.29
N CYS A 599 -1.60 14.13 -8.92
CA CYS A 599 -0.15 13.95 -9.08
C CYS A 599 0.16 13.31 -10.44
N THR A 600 0.52 14.15 -11.40
CA THR A 600 0.74 13.76 -12.81
C THR A 600 2.23 13.60 -13.13
N SER A 601 2.55 13.16 -14.36
CA SER A 601 3.95 13.15 -14.83
C SER A 601 4.57 14.53 -15.03
N ARG A 602 3.79 15.61 -14.94
CA ARG A 602 4.28 16.99 -15.05
C ARG A 602 4.90 17.51 -13.75
N ALA A 603 4.68 16.83 -12.62
CA ALA A 603 5.30 17.15 -11.34
C ALA A 603 6.82 17.27 -11.48
N LYS A 604 7.36 18.42 -11.08
CA LYS A 604 8.80 18.66 -11.02
C LYS A 604 9.26 18.44 -9.60
N PHE A 605 10.25 17.57 -9.44
CA PHE A 605 10.84 17.28 -8.13
C PHE A 605 12.36 17.35 -8.21
N ARG A 606 12.97 17.49 -7.04
CA ARG A 606 14.42 17.54 -6.86
C ARG A 606 15.09 16.26 -7.36
N GLU A 607 16.26 16.42 -7.97
CA GLU A 607 17.07 15.28 -8.41
C GLU A 607 17.44 14.38 -7.21
N GLY A 608 17.15 13.08 -7.32
CA GLY A 608 17.38 12.10 -6.27
C GLY A 608 16.17 11.81 -5.36
N LEU A 609 15.08 12.57 -5.45
CA LEU A 609 13.82 12.23 -4.79
C LEU A 609 13.07 11.15 -5.58
N MET A 610 12.75 10.04 -4.92
CA MET A 610 11.93 8.98 -5.48
C MET A 610 10.46 9.23 -5.16
N VAL A 611 9.65 9.52 -6.18
CA VAL A 611 8.19 9.62 -6.04
C VAL A 611 7.54 8.35 -6.57
N ILE A 612 6.71 7.71 -5.75
CA ILE A 612 6.09 6.41 -6.02
C ILE A 612 4.56 6.56 -5.96
N GLY A 613 3.84 5.84 -6.83
CA GLY A 613 2.38 5.78 -6.79
C GLY A 613 1.69 6.88 -7.58
N ARG A 614 2.38 7.53 -8.52
CA ARG A 614 1.76 8.51 -9.41
C ARG A 614 0.82 7.79 -10.38
N GLN A 615 -0.17 8.51 -10.89
CA GLN A 615 -1.17 7.97 -11.82
C GLN A 615 -0.54 7.23 -13.04
N ASN A 616 0.60 7.68 -13.52
CA ASN A 616 1.30 7.09 -14.66
C ASN A 616 2.20 5.89 -14.31
N ASP A 617 2.45 5.63 -13.03
CA ASP A 617 3.24 4.50 -12.57
C ASP A 617 2.39 3.19 -12.51
N GLU A 618 1.05 3.29 -12.60
CA GLU A 618 0.08 2.18 -12.53
C GLU A 618 -0.36 1.58 -13.89
N ILE A 619 0.36 1.84 -15.00
CA ILE A 619 -0.05 1.39 -16.37
C ILE A 619 0.69 0.13 -16.87
#